data_AF-A0A7R9MN71-F1
#
_entry.id   AF-A0A7R9MN71-F1
#
_cell.length_a   1.000
_cell.length_b   1.000
_cell.length_c   1.000
_cell.angle_alpha   90.00
_cell.angle_beta   90.00
_cell.angle_gamma   90.00
#
_symmetry.space_group_name_H-M   'P 1'
#
loop_
_entity.id
_entity.type
_entity.pdbx_description
1 polymer ?
#
loop_
_entity_poly.entity_id
_entity_poly.type
_entity_poly.pdbx_seq_one_letter_code
_entity_poly.pdbx_strand_id
1 'polypeptide(L)'
;RFNPPDVPTDKDTYYGKVWPYGPAAFPDFFKNETVLWWQGQVKNLHDTLPFDSLWFDMNEPSNFKALCPKNKLDYPPIRSSVIFSNNQLSASTLCMVTEQGEKGEYRHYDVHSMYGLTGLIATRKALDATIGKRGFVVTRSSYPTSGRYGNHWSGDNSATWPMMHHSIVGMLEFNMFGMSFTGADICGLILDTTPELCRRWSQLGAFYPFSRNHNDKTAIQDQDPGVWALQGHPEVTEAARASLQLRYQLIHYLYTLLYRSYVYGDT
;
A
#
# COMPACT_ATOMS: atom_id res chain seq x y z
N ARG A 1 -16.09 -23.30 -11.04
CA ARG A 1 -16.70 -22.30 -10.13
C ARG A 1 -16.96 -23.04 -8.82
N PHE A 2 -16.33 -22.63 -7.72
CA PHE A 2 -16.71 -23.09 -6.38
C PHE A 2 -17.35 -21.87 -5.72
N ASN A 3 -18.65 -21.95 -5.46
CA ASN A 3 -19.29 -21.05 -4.50
C ASN A 3 -19.13 -21.75 -3.16
N PRO A 4 -18.35 -21.19 -2.21
CA PRO A 4 -18.50 -21.60 -0.82
C PRO A 4 -19.98 -21.56 -0.44
N PRO A 5 -20.44 -22.44 0.47
CA PRO A 5 -21.86 -22.61 0.78
C PRO A 5 -22.59 -21.31 1.19
N ASP A 6 -21.83 -20.28 1.58
CA ASP A 6 -22.34 -18.98 2.04
C ASP A 6 -22.11 -17.81 1.05
N VAL A 7 -21.83 -18.10 -0.23
CA VAL A 7 -21.58 -17.06 -1.25
C VAL A 7 -22.79 -16.91 -2.18
N PRO A 8 -23.29 -15.67 -2.40
CA PRO A 8 -24.38 -15.43 -3.34
C PRO A 8 -24.12 -16.10 -4.70
N THR A 9 -25.15 -16.71 -5.27
CA THR A 9 -25.13 -17.40 -6.57
C THR A 9 -25.05 -16.45 -7.77
N ASP A 10 -24.57 -15.22 -7.55
CA ASP A 10 -24.33 -14.27 -8.62
C ASP A 10 -23.24 -14.81 -9.56
N LYS A 11 -23.60 -14.94 -10.84
CA LYS A 11 -22.72 -15.53 -11.86
C LYS A 11 -21.65 -14.54 -12.32
N ASP A 12 -21.79 -13.27 -11.98
CA ASP A 12 -20.97 -12.17 -12.50
C ASP A 12 -19.96 -11.62 -11.48
N THR A 13 -20.03 -12.07 -10.22
CA THR A 13 -19.10 -11.65 -9.16
C THR A 13 -18.02 -12.69 -8.89
N TYR A 14 -16.75 -12.27 -8.92
CA TYR A 14 -15.64 -13.08 -8.42
C TYR A 14 -15.47 -12.89 -6.91
N TYR A 15 -15.48 -14.00 -6.18
CA TYR A 15 -15.24 -14.02 -4.75
C TYR A 15 -13.92 -14.69 -4.41
N GLY A 16 -13.08 -13.98 -3.66
CA GLY A 16 -11.86 -14.49 -3.06
C GLY A 16 -11.91 -14.45 -1.54
N LYS A 17 -10.75 -14.55 -0.91
CA LYS A 17 -10.58 -14.49 0.53
C LYS A 17 -9.52 -13.44 0.90
N VAL A 18 -9.89 -12.52 1.77
CA VAL A 18 -8.97 -11.53 2.37
C VAL A 18 -9.26 -11.47 3.88
N TRP A 19 -9.06 -10.32 4.53
CA TRP A 19 -9.21 -10.12 5.97
C TRP A 19 -10.62 -10.36 6.53
N PRO A 20 -11.73 -9.98 5.87
CA PRO A 20 -13.06 -10.23 6.40
C PRO A 20 -13.31 -11.72 6.65
N TYR A 21 -14.15 -12.05 7.64
CA TYR A 21 -14.48 -13.45 7.97
C TYR A 21 -15.13 -14.18 6.77
N GLY A 22 -15.99 -13.49 6.04
CA GLY A 22 -16.68 -14.01 4.84
C GLY A 22 -15.87 -13.92 3.53
N PRO A 23 -16.48 -14.28 2.40
CA PRO A 23 -15.94 -14.04 1.07
C PRO A 23 -15.79 -12.53 0.79
N ALA A 24 -14.82 -12.16 -0.04
CA ALA A 24 -14.63 -10.79 -0.50
C ALA A 24 -14.77 -10.69 -2.01
N ALA A 25 -15.61 -9.76 -2.47
CA ALA A 25 -15.64 -9.33 -3.87
C ALA A 25 -14.59 -8.24 -4.12
N PHE A 26 -14.13 -8.12 -5.36
CA PHE A 26 -13.09 -7.18 -5.75
C PHE A 26 -13.69 -6.11 -6.68
N PRO A 27 -13.72 -4.84 -6.27
CA PRO A 27 -14.30 -3.78 -7.08
C PRO A 27 -13.53 -3.55 -8.39
N ASP A 28 -14.27 -3.44 -9.49
CA ASP A 28 -13.70 -3.11 -10.80
C ASP A 28 -13.61 -1.58 -10.97
N PHE A 29 -12.45 -1.03 -10.66
CA PHE A 29 -12.23 0.43 -10.72
C PHE A 29 -12.12 0.99 -12.15
N PHE A 30 -12.24 0.16 -13.20
CA PHE A 30 -12.42 0.67 -14.56
C PHE A 30 -13.85 1.19 -14.80
N LYS A 31 -14.83 0.75 -14.00
CA LYS A 31 -16.23 1.13 -14.15
C LYS A 31 -16.54 2.45 -13.44
N ASN A 32 -17.24 3.34 -14.12
CA ASN A 32 -17.71 4.61 -13.55
C ASN A 32 -18.66 4.39 -12.37
N GLU A 33 -19.52 3.37 -12.45
CA GLU A 33 -20.42 3.00 -11.33
C GLU A 33 -19.63 2.63 -10.07
N THR A 34 -18.52 1.90 -10.20
CA THR A 34 -17.67 1.52 -9.07
C THR A 34 -16.94 2.73 -8.49
N VAL A 35 -16.49 3.67 -9.32
CA VAL A 35 -15.87 4.93 -8.84
C VAL A 35 -16.87 5.75 -8.03
N LEU A 36 -18.11 5.90 -8.51
CA LEU A 36 -19.16 6.63 -7.81
C LEU A 36 -19.57 5.93 -6.51
N TRP A 37 -19.71 4.60 -6.55
CA TRP A 37 -19.97 3.80 -5.36
C TRP A 37 -18.86 3.98 -4.32
N TRP A 38 -17.60 3.89 -4.73
CA TRP A 38 -16.45 4.04 -3.84
C TRP A 38 -16.39 5.43 -3.20
N GLN A 39 -16.65 6.48 -4.00
CA GLN A 39 -16.79 7.84 -3.48
C GLN A 39 -17.90 7.95 -2.43
N GLY A 40 -19.05 7.32 -2.66
CA GLY A 40 -20.13 7.25 -1.67
C GLY A 40 -19.70 6.55 -0.38
N GLN A 41 -18.98 5.42 -0.48
CA GLN A 41 -18.47 4.70 0.71
C GLN A 41 -17.48 5.55 1.52
N VAL A 42 -16.52 6.20 0.85
CA VAL A 42 -15.53 7.07 1.49
C VAL A 42 -16.22 8.25 2.17
N LYS A 43 -17.20 8.88 1.51
CA LYS A 43 -17.97 9.98 2.09
C LYS A 43 -18.75 9.53 3.32
N ASN A 44 -19.49 8.42 3.22
CA ASN A 44 -20.29 7.90 4.34
C ASN A 44 -19.40 7.56 5.55
N LEU A 45 -18.21 7.00 5.31
CA LEU A 45 -17.25 6.76 6.38
C LEU A 45 -16.79 8.07 7.01
N HIS A 46 -16.45 9.09 6.22
CA HIS A 46 -16.01 10.38 6.73
C HIS A 46 -17.10 11.11 7.54
N ASP A 47 -18.35 11.03 7.10
CA ASP A 47 -19.50 11.59 7.82
C ASP A 47 -19.68 10.93 9.21
N THR A 48 -19.21 9.69 9.37
CA THR A 48 -19.27 8.93 10.64
C THR A 48 -18.00 9.09 11.47
N LEU A 49 -16.83 9.05 10.83
CA LEU A 49 -15.51 9.13 11.43
C LEU A 49 -14.63 10.02 10.53
N PRO A 50 -14.45 11.30 10.88
CA PRO A 50 -13.63 12.21 10.09
C PRO A 50 -12.18 11.72 9.95
N PHE A 51 -11.61 11.88 8.76
CA PHE A 51 -10.23 11.53 8.46
C PHE A 51 -9.63 12.54 7.48
N ASP A 52 -8.30 12.67 7.50
CA ASP A 52 -7.59 13.64 6.65
C ASP A 52 -6.99 13.03 5.38
N SER A 53 -6.85 11.70 5.34
CA SER A 53 -6.10 10.96 4.32
C SER A 53 -6.50 9.49 4.35
N LEU A 54 -6.18 8.75 3.28
CA LEU A 54 -6.55 7.34 3.14
C LEU A 54 -5.31 6.46 2.92
N TRP A 55 -5.39 5.23 3.41
CA TRP A 55 -4.41 4.18 3.13
C TRP A 55 -5.10 3.06 2.35
N PHE A 56 -4.72 2.90 1.09
CA PHE A 56 -5.28 1.94 0.14
C PHE A 56 -4.33 0.75 -0.04
N ASP A 57 -4.51 -0.23 0.84
CA ASP A 57 -3.66 -1.43 0.94
C ASP A 57 -4.31 -2.67 0.30
N MET A 58 -3.55 -3.76 0.18
CA MET A 58 -3.97 -5.08 -0.33
C MET A 58 -4.41 -5.07 -1.80
N ASN A 59 -3.94 -4.08 -2.55
CA ASN A 59 -4.50 -3.67 -3.83
C ASN A 59 -3.65 -4.09 -5.04
N GLU A 60 -2.91 -5.19 -4.94
CA GLU A 60 -2.24 -5.82 -6.08
C GLU A 60 -3.18 -6.27 -7.19
N PRO A 61 -4.35 -6.91 -6.95
CA PRO A 61 -5.10 -7.21 -5.72
C PRO A 61 -4.68 -8.51 -4.99
N SER A 62 -4.43 -8.42 -3.68
CA SER A 62 -4.08 -9.59 -2.88
C SER A 62 -5.31 -10.47 -2.58
N ASN A 63 -5.15 -11.78 -2.75
CA ASN A 63 -6.18 -12.78 -2.49
C ASN A 63 -5.57 -14.02 -1.81
N PHE A 64 -5.93 -14.30 -0.56
CA PHE A 64 -5.36 -15.42 0.21
C PHE A 64 -5.73 -16.80 -0.37
N LYS A 65 -6.79 -16.86 -1.17
CA LYS A 65 -7.23 -18.11 -1.78
C LYS A 65 -7.83 -17.86 -3.16
N ALA A 66 -6.99 -17.92 -4.18
CA ALA A 66 -7.42 -17.89 -5.57
C ALA A 66 -8.04 -19.24 -5.97
N LEU A 67 -9.33 -19.26 -6.30
CA LEU A 67 -10.02 -20.44 -6.81
C LEU A 67 -10.35 -20.25 -8.30
N CYS A 68 -9.39 -20.61 -9.15
CA CYS A 68 -9.49 -20.35 -10.58
C CYS A 68 -9.87 -21.58 -11.42
N PRO A 69 -10.72 -21.43 -12.44
CA PRO A 69 -10.91 -22.48 -13.43
C PRO A 69 -9.60 -22.70 -14.19
N LYS A 70 -9.31 -23.95 -14.57
CA LYS A 70 -8.16 -24.24 -15.43
C LYS A 70 -8.29 -23.44 -16.73
N ASN A 71 -7.28 -22.64 -17.04
CA ASN A 71 -7.24 -21.82 -18.24
C ASN A 71 -5.79 -21.67 -18.71
N LYS A 72 -5.59 -21.29 -19.96
CA LYS A 72 -4.25 -21.12 -20.55
C LYS A 72 -3.57 -19.81 -20.14
N LEU A 73 -4.33 -18.81 -19.69
CA LEU A 73 -3.79 -17.51 -19.30
C LEU A 73 -2.96 -17.60 -18.01
N ASP A 74 -3.30 -18.54 -17.12
CA ASP A 74 -2.50 -18.81 -15.92
C ASP A 74 -1.13 -19.46 -16.20
N TYR A 75 -0.95 -20.02 -17.40
CA TYR A 75 0.26 -20.72 -17.82
C TYR A 75 0.75 -20.20 -19.19
N PRO A 76 1.17 -18.93 -19.28
CA PRO A 76 1.66 -18.36 -20.53
C PRO A 76 2.86 -19.13 -21.07
N PRO A 77 3.07 -19.12 -22.41
CA PRO A 77 4.17 -19.84 -23.04
C PRO A 77 5.55 -19.35 -22.57
N ILE A 78 5.67 -18.04 -22.30
CA ILE A 78 6.86 -17.44 -21.68
C ILE A 78 6.60 -17.31 -20.19
N ARG A 79 7.40 -18.02 -19.39
CA ARG A 79 7.26 -18.04 -17.93
C ARG A 79 8.09 -16.92 -17.31
N SER A 80 7.42 -16.03 -16.58
CA SER A 80 8.08 -15.06 -15.69
C SER A 80 8.57 -15.75 -14.40
N SER A 81 9.41 -15.06 -13.63
CA SER A 81 9.86 -15.50 -12.29
C SER A 81 8.69 -15.90 -11.38
N VAL A 82 7.56 -15.18 -11.45
CA VAL A 82 6.34 -15.46 -10.69
C VAL A 82 5.84 -16.89 -10.90
N ILE A 83 5.90 -17.40 -12.14
CA ILE A 83 5.43 -18.76 -12.45
C ILE A 83 6.41 -19.80 -11.93
N PHE A 84 7.72 -19.51 -11.91
CA PHE A 84 8.70 -20.41 -11.31
C PHE A 84 8.50 -20.58 -9.81
N SER A 85 8.08 -19.51 -9.11
CA SER A 85 7.83 -19.56 -7.67
C SER A 85 6.46 -20.14 -7.32
N ASN A 86 5.42 -19.86 -8.14
CA ASN A 86 4.03 -20.10 -7.74
C ASN A 86 3.23 -21.02 -8.68
N ASN A 87 3.86 -21.60 -9.70
CA ASN A 87 3.29 -22.46 -10.75
C ASN A 87 2.24 -21.80 -11.68
N GLN A 88 1.58 -20.72 -11.28
CA GLN A 88 0.55 -20.02 -12.05
C GLN A 88 0.53 -18.52 -11.77
N LEU A 89 0.00 -17.72 -12.70
CA LEU A 89 -0.09 -16.27 -12.52
C LEU A 89 -1.13 -15.85 -11.49
N SER A 90 -2.29 -16.52 -11.40
CA SER A 90 -3.31 -16.16 -10.42
C SER A 90 -2.97 -16.54 -8.97
N ALA A 91 -1.73 -16.95 -8.71
CA ALA A 91 -1.29 -17.27 -7.37
C ALA A 91 -1.38 -16.02 -6.48
N SER A 92 -2.16 -16.13 -5.42
CA SER A 92 -2.43 -15.05 -4.45
C SER A 92 -3.10 -13.79 -5.03
N THR A 93 -3.81 -13.89 -6.16
CA THR A 93 -4.53 -12.78 -6.81
C THR A 93 -5.84 -13.24 -7.49
N LEU A 94 -6.46 -12.40 -8.32
CA LEU A 94 -7.63 -12.76 -9.14
C LEU A 94 -7.26 -13.72 -10.26
N CYS A 95 -8.25 -14.44 -10.76
CA CYS A 95 -8.07 -15.30 -11.91
C CYS A 95 -7.78 -14.47 -13.16
N MET A 96 -6.82 -14.91 -13.96
CA MET A 96 -6.41 -14.20 -15.18
C MET A 96 -7.55 -14.06 -16.21
N VAL A 97 -8.56 -14.94 -16.13
CA VAL A 97 -9.78 -14.91 -16.95
C VAL A 97 -10.85 -13.94 -16.48
N THR A 98 -10.72 -13.33 -15.29
CA THR A 98 -11.71 -12.38 -14.78
C THR A 98 -11.81 -11.17 -15.71
N GLU A 99 -13.03 -10.82 -16.11
CA GLU A 99 -13.31 -9.67 -16.98
C GLU A 99 -13.53 -8.39 -16.14
N GLN A 100 -13.05 -7.28 -16.65
CA GLN A 100 -13.10 -5.93 -16.08
C GLN A 100 -13.42 -4.91 -17.19
N GLY A 101 -13.86 -3.72 -16.81
CA GLY A 101 -14.35 -2.69 -17.72
C GLY A 101 -15.86 -2.65 -17.83
N GLU A 102 -16.37 -1.58 -18.45
CA GLU A 102 -17.82 -1.30 -18.56
C GLU A 102 -18.58 -2.42 -19.26
N LYS A 103 -17.93 -3.14 -20.17
CA LYS A 103 -18.48 -4.22 -20.98
C LYS A 103 -17.67 -5.52 -20.87
N GLY A 104 -16.80 -5.63 -19.87
CA GLY A 104 -15.88 -6.77 -19.72
C GLY A 104 -14.77 -6.81 -20.79
N GLU A 105 -14.40 -5.66 -21.34
CA GLU A 105 -13.43 -5.55 -22.42
C GLU A 105 -11.97 -5.84 -22.01
N TYR A 106 -11.65 -5.80 -20.71
CA TYR A 106 -10.32 -6.06 -20.18
C TYR A 106 -10.29 -7.39 -19.45
N ARG A 107 -9.35 -8.27 -19.79
CA ARG A 107 -9.07 -9.44 -18.95
C ARG A 107 -8.09 -9.05 -17.86
N HIS A 108 -8.26 -9.62 -16.67
CA HIS A 108 -7.32 -9.41 -15.57
C HIS A 108 -5.88 -9.78 -15.96
N TYR A 109 -5.69 -10.75 -16.85
CA TYR A 109 -4.39 -11.05 -17.46
C TYR A 109 -3.67 -9.81 -18.02
N ASP A 110 -4.40 -8.93 -18.68
CA ASP A 110 -3.85 -7.76 -19.37
C ASP A 110 -3.70 -6.55 -18.44
N VAL A 111 -4.55 -6.44 -17.41
CA VAL A 111 -4.65 -5.25 -16.55
C VAL A 111 -4.32 -5.50 -15.08
N HIS A 112 -3.80 -6.68 -14.72
CA HIS A 112 -3.46 -7.06 -13.34
C HIS A 112 -2.61 -5.97 -12.65
N SER A 113 -1.49 -5.61 -13.27
CA SER A 113 -0.55 -4.61 -12.72
C SER A 113 -1.11 -3.18 -12.69
N MET A 114 -2.30 -2.94 -13.28
CA MET A 114 -2.97 -1.64 -13.24
C MET A 114 -4.04 -1.54 -12.15
N TYR A 115 -4.43 -2.64 -11.49
CA TYR A 115 -5.52 -2.65 -10.51
C TYR A 115 -5.27 -1.66 -9.36
N GLY A 116 -4.05 -1.63 -8.83
CA GLY A 116 -3.65 -0.67 -7.80
C GLY A 116 -3.76 0.78 -8.28
N LEU A 117 -3.35 1.06 -9.52
CA LEU A 117 -3.43 2.39 -10.14
C LEU A 117 -4.88 2.84 -10.33
N THR A 118 -5.76 2.00 -10.89
CA THR A 118 -7.16 2.36 -11.12
C THR A 118 -7.90 2.60 -9.81
N GLY A 119 -7.68 1.74 -8.81
CA GLY A 119 -8.23 1.94 -7.47
C GLY A 119 -7.67 3.18 -6.76
N LEU A 120 -6.38 3.49 -6.96
CA LEU A 120 -5.77 4.72 -6.43
C LEU A 120 -6.40 5.98 -7.04
N ILE A 121 -6.62 6.01 -8.35
CA ILE A 121 -7.29 7.14 -9.03
C ILE A 121 -8.69 7.35 -8.46
N ALA A 122 -9.46 6.26 -8.29
CA ALA A 122 -10.79 6.33 -7.69
C ALA A 122 -10.73 6.84 -6.24
N THR A 123 -9.78 6.36 -5.45
CA THR A 123 -9.58 6.75 -4.04
C THR A 123 -9.16 8.21 -3.90
N ARG A 124 -8.29 8.71 -4.79
CA ARG A 124 -7.89 10.13 -4.83
C ARG A 124 -9.09 11.04 -5.10
N LYS A 125 -9.90 10.71 -6.12
CA LYS A 125 -11.14 11.44 -6.45
C LYS A 125 -12.12 11.43 -5.27
N ALA A 126 -12.31 10.28 -4.66
CA ALA A 126 -13.17 10.11 -3.49
C ALA A 126 -12.72 10.98 -2.30
N LEU A 127 -11.42 10.98 -2.00
CA LEU A 127 -10.84 11.79 -0.94
C LEU A 127 -11.04 13.29 -1.20
N ASP A 128 -10.68 13.77 -2.40
CA ASP A 128 -10.83 15.20 -2.78
C ASP A 128 -12.27 15.69 -2.62
N ALA A 129 -13.23 14.90 -3.09
CA ALA A 129 -14.65 15.24 -3.01
C ALA A 129 -15.22 15.18 -1.58
N THR A 130 -14.56 14.47 -0.67
CA THR A 130 -15.06 14.24 0.70
C THR A 130 -14.56 15.28 1.68
N ILE A 131 -13.26 15.57 1.70
CA ILE A 131 -12.65 16.35 2.78
C ILE A 131 -12.49 17.84 2.47
N GLY A 132 -12.65 18.26 1.20
CA GLY A 132 -12.58 19.67 0.80
C GLY A 132 -11.22 20.36 0.98
N LYS A 133 -10.17 19.59 1.30
CA LYS A 133 -8.79 20.04 1.50
C LYS A 133 -7.80 19.06 0.86
N ARG A 134 -6.54 19.46 0.73
CA ARG A 134 -5.49 18.57 0.21
C ARG A 134 -5.11 17.53 1.28
N GLY A 135 -5.67 16.34 1.17
CA GLY A 135 -5.17 15.13 1.84
C GLY A 135 -4.20 14.35 0.96
N PHE A 136 -3.78 13.18 1.43
CA PHE A 136 -2.98 12.24 0.65
C PHE A 136 -3.59 10.83 0.66
N VAL A 137 -3.18 10.01 -0.31
CA VAL A 137 -3.49 8.58 -0.35
C VAL A 137 -2.17 7.83 -0.37
N VAL A 138 -2.01 6.84 0.51
CA VAL A 138 -0.86 5.90 0.47
C VAL A 138 -1.33 4.60 -0.17
N THR A 139 -0.61 4.07 -1.15
CA THR A 139 -0.94 2.83 -1.89
C THR A 139 0.18 1.80 -1.83
N ARG A 140 -0.17 0.50 -1.81
CA ARG A 140 0.83 -0.57 -1.88
C ARG A 140 1.22 -0.83 -3.32
N SER A 141 0.27 -1.34 -4.10
CA SER A 141 0.46 -1.57 -5.53
C SER A 141 0.58 -0.24 -6.27
N SER A 142 1.52 -0.18 -7.21
CA SER A 142 1.78 0.99 -8.05
C SER A 142 2.17 0.57 -9.47
N TYR A 143 1.94 1.48 -10.40
CA TYR A 143 2.29 1.37 -11.82
C TYR A 143 2.83 2.73 -12.28
N PRO A 144 3.61 2.84 -13.38
CA PRO A 144 3.98 4.15 -13.92
C PRO A 144 2.79 5.12 -13.94
N THR A 145 3.02 6.35 -13.47
CA THR A 145 2.02 7.42 -13.19
C THR A 145 1.29 7.38 -11.84
N SER A 146 1.40 6.33 -11.02
CA SER A 146 0.78 6.26 -9.69
C SER A 146 1.11 7.45 -8.79
N GLY A 147 2.35 7.99 -8.87
CA GLY A 147 2.80 9.16 -8.12
C GLY A 147 2.00 10.44 -8.33
N ARG A 148 1.21 10.52 -9.40
CA ARG A 148 0.29 11.64 -9.65
C ARG A 148 -0.91 11.62 -8.69
N TYR A 149 -1.29 10.46 -8.19
CA TYR A 149 -2.54 10.24 -7.47
C TYR A 149 -2.34 9.86 -6.01
N GLY A 150 -1.17 9.34 -5.66
CA GLY A 150 -0.84 8.97 -4.29
C GLY A 150 0.63 8.67 -4.09
N ASN A 151 0.89 8.24 -2.87
CA ASN A 151 2.18 8.01 -2.27
C ASN A 151 2.39 6.52 -2.05
N HIS A 152 3.61 6.11 -1.72
CA HIS A 152 3.94 4.70 -1.54
C HIS A 152 4.77 4.48 -0.27
N TRP A 153 4.63 3.30 0.35
CA TRP A 153 5.56 2.83 1.36
C TRP A 153 6.13 1.49 0.91
N SER A 154 7.33 1.15 1.34
CA SER A 154 8.09 -0.03 0.87
C SER A 154 7.46 -1.40 1.19
N GLY A 155 6.22 -1.44 1.68
CA GLY A 155 5.54 -2.67 2.04
C GLY A 155 6.07 -3.30 3.34
N ASP A 156 5.83 -4.59 3.45
CA ASP A 156 6.00 -5.38 4.67
C ASP A 156 7.48 -5.76 4.88
N ASN A 157 8.28 -4.80 5.38
CA ASN A 157 9.68 -5.01 5.69
C ASN A 157 9.87 -5.76 7.03
N SER A 158 11.05 -6.36 7.24
CA SER A 158 11.38 -7.01 8.52
C SER A 158 12.29 -6.16 9.39
N ALA A 159 12.19 -6.29 10.71
CA ALA A 159 13.03 -5.63 11.73
C ALA A 159 14.47 -6.14 11.72
N THR A 160 15.21 -5.83 10.64
CA THR A 160 16.59 -6.26 10.41
C THR A 160 17.44 -5.15 9.81
N TRP A 161 18.75 -5.16 10.08
CA TRP A 161 19.69 -4.20 9.51
C TRP A 161 19.70 -4.14 7.97
N PRO A 162 19.64 -5.26 7.23
CA PRO A 162 19.54 -5.23 5.78
C PRO A 162 18.29 -4.50 5.28
N MET A 163 17.14 -4.67 5.96
CA MET A 163 15.91 -3.98 5.57
C MET A 163 15.97 -2.47 5.85
N MET A 164 16.63 -2.06 6.94
CA MET A 164 16.93 -0.65 7.17
C MET A 164 17.79 -0.08 6.03
N HIS A 165 18.80 -0.81 5.56
CA HIS A 165 19.60 -0.39 4.39
C HIS A 165 18.77 -0.35 3.09
N HIS A 166 17.95 -1.37 2.83
CA HIS A 166 17.10 -1.42 1.63
C HIS A 166 16.08 -0.28 1.56
N SER A 167 15.64 0.28 2.70
CA SER A 167 14.77 1.45 2.70
C SER A 167 15.35 2.63 1.89
N ILE A 168 16.67 2.81 1.93
CA ILE A 168 17.37 3.89 1.23
C ILE A 168 17.30 3.64 -0.28
N VAL A 169 17.59 2.41 -0.70
CA VAL A 169 17.53 2.00 -2.11
C VAL A 169 16.12 2.18 -2.66
N GLY A 170 15.11 1.65 -1.96
CA GLY A 170 13.71 1.74 -2.39
C GLY A 170 13.24 3.19 -2.56
N MET A 171 13.55 4.09 -1.62
CA MET A 171 13.17 5.50 -1.78
C MET A 171 13.86 6.17 -2.99
N LEU A 172 15.12 5.84 -3.28
CA LEU A 172 15.82 6.38 -4.46
C LEU A 172 15.21 5.84 -5.75
N GLU A 173 14.87 4.55 -5.80
CA GLU A 173 14.18 3.94 -6.94
C GLU A 173 12.81 4.58 -7.18
N PHE A 174 12.01 4.79 -6.13
CA PHE A 174 10.69 5.41 -6.26
C PHE A 174 10.75 6.89 -6.67
N ASN A 175 11.81 7.62 -6.32
CA ASN A 175 12.07 8.94 -6.89
C ASN A 175 12.23 8.86 -8.41
N MET A 176 12.98 7.87 -8.93
CA MET A 176 13.11 7.64 -10.38
C MET A 176 11.77 7.20 -11.02
N PHE A 177 10.91 6.52 -10.27
CA PHE A 177 9.57 6.13 -10.72
C PHE A 177 8.53 7.26 -10.65
N GLY A 178 8.94 8.47 -10.24
CA GLY A 178 8.07 9.64 -10.15
C GLY A 178 7.15 9.63 -8.92
N MET A 179 7.57 8.97 -7.84
CA MET A 179 6.88 8.94 -6.54
C MET A 179 7.83 9.40 -5.43
N SER A 180 7.84 10.71 -5.15
CA SER A 180 8.80 11.31 -4.22
C SER A 180 8.39 11.25 -2.74
N PHE A 181 7.09 11.14 -2.43
CA PHE A 181 6.62 11.01 -1.06
C PHE A 181 6.55 9.54 -0.65
N THR A 182 7.72 8.96 -0.34
CA THR A 182 7.85 7.55 0.04
C THR A 182 8.64 7.34 1.33
N GLY A 183 8.57 6.13 1.87
CA GLY A 183 9.29 5.72 3.07
C GLY A 183 9.10 4.24 3.38
N ALA A 184 9.74 3.79 4.44
CA ALA A 184 9.62 2.43 4.95
C ALA A 184 9.02 2.44 6.37
N ASP A 185 8.53 1.29 6.82
CA ASP A 185 8.09 1.12 8.20
C ASP A 185 9.30 1.12 9.12
N ILE A 186 9.42 2.22 9.87
CA ILE A 186 10.54 2.49 10.76
C ILE A 186 10.55 1.46 11.88
N CYS A 187 11.74 0.93 12.17
CA CYS A 187 12.00 -0.22 13.06
C CYS A 187 11.61 -1.59 12.48
N GLY A 188 10.90 -1.62 11.36
CA GLY A 188 10.51 -2.84 10.63
C GLY A 188 9.13 -3.35 11.05
N LEU A 189 8.34 -3.81 10.09
CA LEU A 189 6.97 -4.27 10.32
C LEU A 189 6.93 -5.69 10.92
N ILE A 190 7.69 -6.61 10.33
CA ILE A 190 7.72 -8.04 10.68
C ILE A 190 8.87 -8.30 11.65
N LEU A 191 8.64 -9.17 12.65
CA LEU A 191 9.57 -9.53 13.75
C LEU A 191 9.68 -8.45 14.83
N ASP A 192 10.04 -8.86 16.04
CA ASP A 192 10.39 -7.92 17.11
C ASP A 192 11.73 -7.24 16.80
N THR A 193 11.75 -5.92 16.80
CA THR A 193 12.98 -5.14 16.66
C THR A 193 13.84 -5.18 17.93
N THR A 194 15.11 -4.81 17.81
CA THR A 194 15.97 -4.54 18.97
C THR A 194 16.02 -3.04 19.28
N PRO A 195 16.33 -2.66 20.53
CA PRO A 195 16.53 -1.25 20.90
C PRO A 195 17.56 -0.55 20.01
N GLU A 196 18.69 -1.22 19.74
CA GLU A 196 19.75 -0.63 18.92
C GLU A 196 19.30 -0.40 17.48
N LEU A 197 18.63 -1.38 16.87
CA LEU A 197 18.11 -1.25 15.52
C LEU A 197 17.06 -0.14 15.46
N CYS A 198 16.09 -0.13 16.36
CA CYS A 198 15.00 0.85 16.35
C CYS A 198 15.52 2.27 16.63
N ARG A 199 16.56 2.41 17.46
CA ARG A 199 17.28 3.69 17.66
C ARG A 199 17.87 4.19 16.34
N ARG A 200 18.62 3.35 15.61
CA ARG A 200 19.24 3.74 14.33
C ARG A 200 18.19 3.99 13.25
N TRP A 201 17.15 3.17 13.20
CA TRP A 201 16.10 3.34 12.22
C TRP A 201 15.26 4.59 12.51
N SER A 202 15.04 4.96 13.77
CA SER A 202 14.40 6.24 14.12
C SER A 202 15.23 7.44 13.67
N GLN A 203 16.56 7.36 13.79
CA GLN A 203 17.48 8.41 13.29
C GLN A 203 17.41 8.54 11.77
N LEU A 204 17.44 7.42 11.04
CA LEU A 204 17.34 7.40 9.58
C LEU A 204 15.95 7.80 9.08
N GLY A 205 14.92 7.15 9.62
CA GLY A 205 13.53 7.23 9.17
C GLY A 205 12.88 8.58 9.43
N ALA A 206 13.38 9.33 10.42
CA ALA A 206 13.01 10.74 10.62
C ALA A 206 13.30 11.61 9.38
N PHE A 207 14.08 11.15 8.40
CA PHE A 207 14.37 11.88 7.16
C PHE A 207 13.70 11.28 5.92
N TYR A 208 12.88 10.23 6.05
CA TYR A 208 12.04 9.78 4.95
C TYR A 208 10.99 10.84 4.59
N PRO A 209 10.67 11.07 3.31
CA PRO A 209 9.53 11.91 2.93
C PRO A 209 8.25 11.48 3.67
N PHE A 210 7.95 10.17 3.64
CA PHE A 210 6.91 9.54 4.45
C PHE A 210 7.51 8.81 5.65
N SER A 211 7.59 9.50 6.80
CA SER A 211 8.17 8.98 8.04
C SER A 211 7.08 8.36 8.94
N ARG A 212 6.94 7.02 8.90
CA ARG A 212 5.95 6.26 9.68
C ARG A 212 6.63 5.13 10.48
N ASN A 213 6.28 4.99 11.76
CA ASN A 213 6.53 3.76 12.53
C ASN A 213 5.25 2.92 12.48
N HIS A 214 5.36 1.67 12.04
CA HIS A 214 4.25 0.75 11.89
C HIS A 214 4.74 -0.66 12.25
N ASN A 215 3.88 -1.45 12.89
CA ASN A 215 4.22 -2.77 13.43
C ASN A 215 3.13 -3.79 13.07
N ASP A 216 3.53 -5.04 12.92
CA ASP A 216 2.58 -6.14 12.74
C ASP A 216 1.91 -6.52 14.07
N LYS A 217 0.66 -6.97 14.00
CA LYS A 217 -0.12 -7.39 15.17
C LYS A 217 0.46 -8.63 15.88
N THR A 218 1.24 -9.45 15.17
CA THR A 218 1.83 -10.67 15.73
C THR A 218 3.17 -10.43 16.44
N ALA A 219 3.73 -9.21 16.37
CA ALA A 219 4.87 -8.81 17.17
C ALA A 219 4.53 -8.91 18.67
N ILE A 220 5.50 -9.34 19.47
CA ILE A 220 5.37 -9.44 20.92
C ILE A 220 5.61 -8.07 21.56
N GLN A 221 6.46 -7.25 20.94
CA GLN A 221 6.87 -5.95 21.47
C GLN A 221 6.27 -4.79 20.69
N ASP A 222 5.63 -3.87 21.41
CA ASP A 222 5.36 -2.53 20.90
C ASP A 222 6.67 -1.82 20.58
N GLN A 223 6.70 -1.01 19.52
CA GLN A 223 7.93 -0.37 19.04
C GLN A 223 7.81 1.13 18.77
N ASP A 224 6.73 1.79 19.21
CA ASP A 224 6.60 3.24 19.07
C ASP A 224 7.68 3.95 19.93
N PRO A 225 8.11 5.18 19.55
CA PRO A 225 9.19 5.85 20.27
C PRO A 225 8.94 6.08 21.77
N GLY A 226 7.67 6.13 22.22
CA GLY A 226 7.33 6.39 23.62
C GLY A 226 7.50 5.16 24.51
N VAL A 227 7.26 3.96 23.99
CA VAL A 227 7.29 2.72 24.78
C VAL A 227 8.71 2.34 25.25
N TRP A 228 9.74 2.67 24.48
CA TRP A 228 11.13 2.26 24.77
C TRP A 228 11.67 2.80 26.09
N ALA A 229 11.37 4.06 26.44
CA ALA A 229 11.76 4.61 27.75
C ALA A 229 11.11 3.83 28.91
N LEU A 230 9.87 3.35 28.74
CA LEU A 230 9.17 2.54 29.75
C LEU A 230 9.75 1.12 29.84
N GLN A 231 10.35 0.62 28.77
CA GLN A 231 10.99 -0.68 28.69
C GLN A 231 12.48 -0.66 29.08
N GLY A 232 12.99 0.45 29.61
CA GLY A 232 14.39 0.56 30.06
C GLY A 232 15.39 0.95 28.96
N HIS A 233 14.90 1.43 27.81
CA HIS A 233 15.69 1.86 26.66
C HIS A 233 15.45 3.34 26.29
N PRO A 234 15.67 4.29 27.22
CA PRO A 234 15.42 5.72 26.98
C PRO A 234 16.23 6.29 25.80
N GLU A 235 17.37 5.68 25.46
CA GLU A 235 18.22 6.08 24.34
C GLU A 235 17.51 6.01 22.98
N VAL A 236 16.50 5.15 22.83
CA VAL A 236 15.69 5.06 21.60
C VAL A 236 14.75 6.25 21.50
N THR A 237 14.01 6.54 22.59
CA THR A 237 13.12 7.70 22.71
C THR A 237 13.88 9.02 22.52
N GLU A 238 15.06 9.13 23.12
CA GLU A 238 15.91 10.32 22.98
C GLU A 238 16.39 10.53 21.55
N ALA A 239 16.84 9.47 20.88
CA ALA A 239 17.28 9.54 19.49
C ALA A 239 16.12 9.91 18.54
N ALA A 240 14.94 9.32 18.74
CA ALA A 240 13.73 9.66 17.98
C ALA A 240 13.35 11.14 18.20
N ARG A 241 13.32 11.60 19.46
CA ARG A 241 13.03 13.01 19.79
C ARG A 241 14.00 13.96 19.12
N ALA A 242 15.31 13.73 19.23
CA ALA A 242 16.33 14.60 18.63
C ALA A 242 16.21 14.65 17.10
N SER A 243 16.00 13.51 16.46
CA SER A 243 15.89 13.40 15.00
C SER A 243 14.61 14.06 14.47
N LEU A 244 13.49 13.86 15.17
CA LEU A 244 12.21 14.51 14.83
C LEU A 244 12.28 16.03 15.05
N GLN A 245 12.94 16.52 16.10
CA GLN A 245 13.13 17.96 16.30
C GLN A 245 13.86 18.60 15.10
N LEU A 246 14.93 17.97 14.61
CA LEU A 246 15.62 18.43 13.41
C LEU A 246 14.72 18.35 12.17
N ARG A 247 14.00 17.24 11.96
CA ARG A 247 13.03 17.12 10.86
C ARG A 247 12.03 18.27 10.86
N TYR A 248 11.48 18.62 12.03
CA TYR A 248 10.50 19.69 12.16
C TYR A 248 11.10 21.09 11.96
N GLN A 249 12.39 21.29 12.29
CA GLN A 249 13.10 22.52 11.89
C GLN A 249 13.28 22.61 10.37
N LEU A 250 13.43 21.48 9.68
CA LEU A 250 13.56 21.39 8.22
C LEU A 250 12.22 21.33 7.48
N ILE A 251 11.07 21.43 8.16
CA ILE A 251 9.77 21.13 7.54
C ILE A 251 9.46 22.03 6.33
N HIS A 252 9.84 23.31 6.39
CA HIS A 252 9.65 24.23 5.27
C HIS A 252 10.55 23.90 4.06
N TYR A 253 11.77 23.42 4.33
CA TYR A 253 12.67 22.94 3.29
C TYR A 253 12.12 21.67 2.62
N LEU A 254 11.71 20.68 3.43
CA LEU A 254 11.11 19.44 2.93
C LEU A 254 9.83 19.72 2.10
N TYR A 255 9.00 20.66 2.55
CA TYR A 255 7.80 21.06 1.80
C TYR A 255 8.14 21.75 0.48
N THR A 256 9.21 22.56 0.45
CA THR A 256 9.71 23.19 -0.79
C THR A 256 10.21 22.14 -1.77
N LEU A 257 10.90 21.10 -1.31
CA LEU A 257 11.33 19.99 -2.16
C LEU A 257 10.13 19.25 -2.77
N LEU A 258 9.09 18.98 -1.98
CA LEU A 258 7.86 18.37 -2.51
C LEU A 258 7.17 19.25 -3.56
N TYR A 259 7.17 20.57 -3.36
CA TYR A 259 6.69 21.51 -4.39
C TYR A 259 7.51 21.40 -5.69
N ARG A 260 8.85 21.37 -5.58
CA ARG A 260 9.72 21.24 -6.75
C ARG A 260 9.52 19.92 -7.48
N SER A 261 9.40 18.82 -6.74
CA SER A 261 9.10 17.50 -7.31
C SER A 261 7.77 17.51 -8.07
N TYR A 262 6.74 18.13 -7.51
CA TYR A 262 5.45 18.27 -8.17
C TYR A 262 5.48 19.13 -9.45
N VAL A 263 6.18 20.29 -9.42
CA VAL A 263 6.17 21.24 -10.55
C VAL A 263 7.15 20.86 -11.64
N TYR A 264 8.33 20.34 -11.29
CA TYR A 264 9.45 20.15 -12.21
C TYR A 264 9.84 18.68 -12.41
N GLY A 265 9.34 17.75 -11.57
CA GLY A 265 9.80 16.37 -11.58
C GLY A 265 11.16 16.16 -10.92
N ASP A 266 11.62 17.13 -10.12
CA ASP A 266 12.82 17.01 -9.30
C ASP A 266 12.68 15.86 -8.26
N THR A 267 13.82 15.38 -7.77
CA THR A 267 13.93 14.41 -6.66
C THR A 267 14.27 15.08 -5.35
#